data_AF-A0A943QSM9-F1
#
_entry.id   AF-A0A943QSM9-F1
#
_cell.length_a   1.000
_cell.length_b   1.000
_cell.length_c   1.000
_cell.angle_alpha   90.00
_cell.angle_beta   90.00
_cell.angle_gamma   90.00
#
_symmetry.space_group_name_H-M   'P 1'
#
loop_
_entity.id
_entity.type
_entity.pdbx_description
1 polymer ?
#
loop_
_entity_poly.entity_id
_entity_poly.type
_entity_poly.pdbx_seq_one_letter_code
_entity_poly.pdbx_strand_id
1 'polypeptide(L)' 'MEILITVGIVALSIFIIYKNIRTSSKGKCNCGTCSKNCPARKNNK' A
#
# COMPACT_ATOMS: atom_id res chain seq x y z
N MET A 1 26.68 7.92 -17.64
CA MET A 1 25.35 7.55 -18.18
C MET A 1 24.79 6.31 -17.49
N GLU A 2 25.57 5.25 -17.28
CA GLU A 2 25.07 4.01 -16.64
C GLU A 2 24.57 4.20 -15.20
N ILE A 3 25.33 4.94 -14.38
CA ILE A 3 25.01 5.17 -12.96
C ILE A 3 23.66 5.88 -12.79
N LEU A 4 23.30 6.79 -13.70
CA LEU A 4 22.02 7.52 -13.66
C LEU A 4 20.84 6.58 -13.89
N ILE A 5 20.99 5.61 -14.78
CA ILE A 5 19.94 4.62 -15.10
C ILE A 5 19.76 3.69 -13.91
N THR A 6 20.87 3.20 -13.32
CA THR A 6 20.82 2.31 -12.15
C THR A 6 20.14 3.01 -10.96
N VAL A 7 20.52 4.26 -10.68
CA VAL A 7 19.91 5.06 -9.60
C VAL A 7 18.42 5.30 -9.87
N GLY A 8 18.03 5.56 -11.13
CA GLY A 8 16.63 5.73 -11.52
C GLY A 8 15.77 4.49 -11.25
N ILE A 9 16.27 3.30 -11.60
CA ILE A 9 15.57 2.02 -11.39
C ILE A 9 15.41 1.74 -9.88
N VAL A 10 16.47 1.93 -9.10
CA VAL A 10 16.45 1.72 -7.64
C VAL A 10 15.49 2.70 -6.96
N ALA A 11 15.50 3.97 -7.35
CA ALA A 11 14.58 4.98 -6.80
C ALA A 11 13.11 4.66 -7.13
N LEU A 12 12.81 4.25 -8.36
CA LEU A 12 11.46 3.86 -8.79
C LEU A 12 10.93 2.64 -8.04
N SER A 13 11.76 1.61 -7.89
CA SER A 13 11.38 0.39 -7.18
C SER A 13 11.11 0.65 -5.69
N ILE A 14 11.97 1.42 -5.01
CA ILE A 14 11.73 1.86 -3.63
C ILE A 14 10.44 2.70 -3.54
N PHE A 15 10.22 3.63 -4.47
CA PHE A 15 9.02 4.47 -4.50
C PHE A 15 7.74 3.66 -4.66
N ILE A 16 7.72 2.68 -5.57
CA ILE A 16 6.57 1.79 -5.80
C ILE A 16 6.29 0.96 -4.55
N ILE A 17 7.32 0.37 -3.94
CA ILE A 17 7.18 -0.44 -2.72
C ILE A 17 6.66 0.43 -1.57
N TYR A 18 7.25 1.60 -1.34
CA TYR A 18 6.81 2.53 -0.28
C TYR A 18 5.36 2.99 -0.50
N LYS A 19 5.00 3.34 -1.74
CA LYS A 19 3.63 3.72 -2.10
C LYS A 19 2.65 2.55 -1.90
N ASN A 20 3.03 1.33 -2.31
CA ASN A 20 2.19 0.15 -2.17
C ASN A 20 2.02 -0.25 -0.70
N ILE A 21 3.08 -0.21 0.11
CA ILE A 21 3.02 -0.45 1.56
C ILE A 21 2.16 0.63 2.22
N ARG A 22 2.31 1.91 1.87
CA ARG A 22 1.49 3.00 2.44
C ARG A 22 0.02 2.92 2.00
N THR A 23 -0.26 2.50 0.78
CA THR A 23 -1.62 2.24 0.28
C THR A 23 -2.22 0.98 0.89
N SER A 24 -1.43 -0.07 1.12
CA SER A 24 -1.86 -1.31 1.77
C SER A 24 -2.09 -1.10 3.28
N SER A 25 -1.24 -0.32 3.94
CA SER A 25 -1.36 0.06 5.35
C SER A 25 -2.50 1.04 5.61
N LYS A 26 -2.84 1.90 4.64
CA LYS A 26 -4.11 2.65 4.66
C LYS A 26 -5.34 1.76 4.46
N GLY A 27 -5.16 0.45 4.26
CA GLY A 27 -6.22 -0.52 4.10
C GLY A 27 -7.10 -0.12 2.93
N LYS A 28 -6.76 -0.53 1.71
CA LYS A 28 -7.83 -0.69 0.71
C LYS A 28 -8.76 -1.78 1.23
N CYS A 29 -9.70 -1.44 2.12
CA CYS A 29 -10.91 -2.21 2.19
C CYS A 29 -11.55 -2.02 0.81
N ASN A 30 -11.40 -3.01 -0.06
CA ASN A 30 -12.31 -3.22 -1.19
C ASN A 30 -13.67 -3.64 -0.61
N CYS A 31 -14.22 -2.81 0.26
CA CYS A 31 -15.57 -2.90 0.74
C CYS A 31 -16.50 -2.35 -0.36
N GLY A 32 -16.42 -2.91 -1.59
CA GLY A 32 -17.38 -2.64 -2.67
C GLY A 32 -18.82 -2.96 -2.25
N THR A 33 -18.97 -3.71 -1.18
CA THR A 33 -20.10 -3.66 -0.26
C THR A 33 -19.48 -3.74 1.13
N CYS A 34 -19.62 -2.70 1.96
CA CYS A 34 -19.33 -2.77 3.39
C CYS A 34 -20.31 -3.77 4.01
N SER A 35 -20.00 -5.06 3.89
CA SER A 35 -20.76 -6.12 4.56
C SER A 35 -20.65 -5.91 6.07
N LYS A 36 -21.78 -6.03 6.77
CA LYS A 36 -21.91 -5.83 8.23
C LYS A 36 -20.95 -6.67 9.07
N ASN A 37 -20.21 -7.61 8.45
CA ASN A 37 -19.25 -8.52 9.10
C ASN A 37 -17.77 -8.08 8.97
N CYS A 38 -17.49 -6.80 8.74
CA CYS A 38 -16.12 -6.30 8.64
C CYS A 38 -15.42 -6.38 10.03
N PRO A 39 -14.31 -7.13 10.17
CA PRO A 39 -13.66 -7.40 11.46
C PRO A 39 -13.01 -6.15 12.09
N ALA A 40 -12.84 -5.07 11.32
CA ALA A 40 -12.32 -3.79 11.82
C ALA A 40 -13.24 -3.09 12.85
N ARG A 41 -14.47 -3.58 13.09
CA ARG A 41 -15.40 -3.04 14.10
C ARG A 41 -15.60 -3.90 15.35
N LYS A 42 -14.84 -4.98 15.55
CA LYS A 42 -14.85 -5.74 16.81
C LYS A 42 -13.58 -5.51 17.61
N ASN A 43 -13.34 -4.27 18.02
CA ASN A 43 -12.51 -4.01 19.21
C ASN A 43 -12.89 -2.69 19.88
N ASN A 44 -14.11 -2.64 20.39
CA ASN A 44 -14.42 -1.84 21.57
C ASN A 44 -15.57 -2.55 22.31
N LYS A 45 -15.18 -3.51 23.14
CA LYS A 45 -16.02 -4.00 24.24
C LYS A 45 -15.77 -3.09 25.43
#